data_AF-A0A966DRB8-F1
#
_entry.id   AF-A0A966DRB8-F1
#
_cell.length_a   1.000
_cell.length_b   1.000
_cell.length_c   1.000
_cell.angle_alpha   90.00
_cell.angle_beta   90.00
_cell.angle_gamma   90.00
#
_symmetry.space_group_name_H-M   'P 1'
#
loop_
_entity.id
_entity.type
_entity.pdbx_description
1 polymer ?
#
loop_
_entity_poly.entity_id
_entity_poly.type
_entity_poly.pdbx_seq_one_letter_code
_entity_poly.pdbx_strand_id
1 'polypeptide(L)'
;MKVLAINPGSTSTKIAVYENENEIFIKTLRHTSEELKGFEKITDEFSFRKEIILKELKEAGIELCEINAVVGRGGLVKPIPSGIYEVNEKMKA
;
A
#
# COMPACT_ATOMS: atom_id res chain seq x y z
N MET A 1 4.79 8.06 -16.53
CA MET A 1 4.66 6.82 -15.74
C MET A 1 4.05 7.19 -14.40
N LYS A 2 2.90 6.61 -14.04
CA LYS A 2 2.26 6.80 -12.73
C LYS A 2 2.57 5.61 -11.82
N VAL A 3 3.09 5.89 -10.62
CA VAL A 3 3.47 4.87 -9.64
C VAL A 3 2.69 5.10 -8.35
N LEU A 4 2.02 4.06 -7.86
CA LEU A 4 1.39 4.05 -6.55
C LEU A 4 2.38 3.49 -5.51
N ALA A 5 2.82 4.33 -4.58
CA ALA A 5 3.62 3.91 -3.43
C ALA A 5 2.71 3.62 -2.23
N ILE A 6 2.87 2.44 -1.62
CA ILE A 6 2.09 1.99 -0.45
C ILE A 6 3.05 1.63 0.69
N ASN A 7 2.85 2.27 1.83
CA ASN A 7 3.61 2.02 3.06
C ASN A 7 2.66 1.71 4.23
N PRO A 8 2.33 0.43 4.45
CA PRO A 8 1.58 0.02 5.63
C PRO A 8 2.45 0.13 6.89
N GLY A 9 1.92 0.80 7.91
CA GLY A 9 2.41 0.79 9.29
C GLY A 9 1.38 0.14 10.22
N SER A 10 1.70 0.06 11.52
CA SER A 10 0.83 -0.59 12.51
C SER A 10 -0.55 0.06 12.59
N THR A 11 -0.61 1.37 12.79
CA THR A 11 -1.86 2.13 12.96
C THR A 11 -2.16 3.10 11.82
N SER A 12 -1.43 2.98 10.71
CA SER A 12 -1.64 3.82 9.53
C SER A 12 -1.21 3.13 8.25
N THR A 13 -1.68 3.64 7.12
CA THR A 13 -1.14 3.34 5.79
C THR A 13 -0.87 4.66 5.09
N LYS A 14 0.38 4.92 4.72
CA LYS A 14 0.70 6.08 3.87
C LYS A 14 0.65 5.63 2.41
N ILE A 15 -0.07 6.38 1.58
CA ILE A 15 -0.12 6.19 0.14
C ILE A 15 0.31 7.47 -0.58
N ALA A 16 0.96 7.30 -1.72
CA ALA A 16 1.30 8.39 -2.61
C ALA A 16 1.21 7.95 -4.07
N VAL A 17 0.82 8.85 -4.97
CA VAL A 17 0.90 8.64 -6.41
C VAL A 17 1.88 9.65 -6.97
N TYR A 18 2.87 9.14 -7.69
CA TYR A 18 3.85 9.93 -8.41
C TYR A 18 3.62 9.82 -9.90
N GLU A 19 3.65 10.93 -10.63
CA GLU A 19 3.74 10.96 -12.07
C GLU A 19 5.16 11.37 -12.48
N ASN A 20 5.94 10.39 -12.93
CA ASN A 20 7.38 10.50 -13.09
C ASN A 20 8.02 10.91 -11.75
N GLU A 21 8.62 12.10 -11.67
CA GLU A 21 9.24 12.64 -10.45
C GLU A 21 8.30 13.52 -9.62
N ASN A 22 7.09 13.80 -10.12
CA ASN A 22 6.15 14.72 -9.47
C ASN A 22 5.21 13.96 -8.53
N GLU A 23 5.12 14.39 -7.28
CA GLU A 23 4.07 13.92 -6.36
C GLU A 23 2.74 14.57 -6.73
N ILE A 24 1.77 13.77 -7.19
CA ILE A 24 0.43 14.27 -7.55
C ILE A 24 -0.61 14.01 -6.47
N PHE A 25 -0.32 13.09 -5.56
CA PHE A 25 -1.19 12.75 -4.43
C PHE A 25 -0.39 12.14 -3.29
N ILE A 26 -0.69 12.55 -2.06
CA ILE A 26 -0.16 11.92 -0.85
C ILE A 26 -1.22 11.94 0.24
N LYS A 27 -1.41 10.81 0.93
CA LYS A 27 -2.33 10.73 2.07
C LYS A 27 -1.83 9.75 3.12
N THR A 28 -2.06 10.08 4.37
CA THR A 28 -1.88 9.15 5.50
C THR A 28 -3.25 8.72 5.99
N LEU A 29 -3.56 7.45 5.78
CA LEU A 29 -4.77 6.78 6.25
C LEU A 29 -4.49 6.31 7.68
N ARG A 30 -5.26 6.78 8.65
CA ARG A 30 -5.11 6.36 10.06
C ARG A 30 -6.16 5.31 10.35
N HIS A 31 -5.76 4.28 11.08
CA HIS A 31 -6.63 3.18 11.52
C HIS A 31 -6.76 3.27 13.04
N THR A 32 -8.00 3.33 13.52
CA THR A 32 -8.26 3.36 14.97
C THR A 32 -8.12 1.97 15.58
N SER A 33 -7.94 1.92 16.90
CA SER A 33 -7.90 0.65 17.62
C SER A 33 -9.20 -0.13 17.45
N GLU A 34 -10.34 0.55 17.35
CA GLU A 34 -11.66 -0.03 17.15
C GLU A 34 -11.79 -0.70 15.77
N GLU A 35 -11.29 -0.05 14.72
CA GLU A 35 -11.26 -0.61 13.35
C GLU A 35 -10.37 -1.86 13.28
N LEU A 36 -9.25 -1.85 14.00
CA LEU A 36 -8.27 -2.95 13.98
C LEU A 36 -8.62 -4.10 14.93
N LYS A 37 -9.50 -3.89 15.92
CA LYS A 37 -9.80 -4.85 16.98
C LYS A 37 -10.34 -6.19 16.47
N GLY A 38 -10.96 -6.20 15.29
CA GLY A 38 -11.58 -7.39 14.70
C GLY A 38 -10.61 -8.35 14.02
N PHE A 39 -9.34 -7.98 13.85
CA PHE A 39 -8.36 -8.82 13.14
C PHE A 39 -7.50 -9.59 14.14
N GLU A 40 -7.44 -10.92 13.97
CA GLU A 40 -6.59 -11.78 14.82
C GLU A 40 -5.12 -11.69 14.41
N LYS A 41 -4.86 -11.56 13.11
CA LYS A 41 -3.52 -11.41 12.53
C LYS A 41 -3.44 -10.17 11.68
N ILE A 42 -2.25 -9.57 11.60
CA ILE A 42 -1.95 -8.43 10.72
C ILE A 42 -2.28 -8.75 9.25
N THR A 43 -2.10 -10.00 8.82
CA THR A 43 -2.44 -10.44 7.46
C THR A 43 -3.93 -10.38 7.16
N ASP A 44 -4.79 -10.48 8.19
CA ASP A 44 -6.24 -10.45 8.04
C ASP A 44 -6.73 -9.03 7.71
N GLU A 45 -5.92 -8.01 8.01
CA GLU A 45 -6.19 -6.61 7.67
C GLU A 45 -6.07 -6.32 6.16
N PHE A 46 -5.62 -7.27 5.34
CA PHE A 46 -5.33 -7.06 3.92
C PHE A 46 -6.51 -6.44 3.15
N SER A 47 -7.69 -7.05 3.24
CA SER A 47 -8.88 -6.58 2.52
C SER A 47 -9.31 -5.21 3.00
N PHE A 48 -9.35 -5.00 4.32
CA PHE A 48 -9.68 -3.72 4.94
C PHE A 48 -8.77 -2.58 4.45
N ARG A 49 -7.45 -2.79 4.51
CA ARG A 49 -6.48 -1.78 4.07
C ARG A 49 -6.59 -1.53 2.56
N LYS A 50 -6.75 -2.58 1.75
CA LYS A 50 -6.93 -2.46 0.30
C LYS A 50 -8.16 -1.61 -0.04
N GLU A 51 -9.31 -1.89 0.58
CA GLU A 51 -10.55 -1.19 0.30
C GLU A 51 -10.46 0.31 0.61
N ILE A 52 -9.86 0.68 1.75
CA ILE A 52 -9.65 2.09 2.09
C ILE A 52 -8.76 2.78 1.04
N ILE A 53 -7.65 2.15 0.63
CA ILE A 53 -6.76 2.72 -0.40
C ILE A 53 -7.51 2.94 -1.72
N LEU A 54 -8.30 1.96 -2.16
CA LEU A 54 -9.07 2.06 -3.40
C LEU A 54 -10.11 3.17 -3.34
N LYS A 55 -10.81 3.30 -2.21
CA LYS A 55 -11.77 4.39 -1.98
C LYS A 55 -11.08 5.75 -2.09
N GLU A 56 -9.92 5.88 -1.46
CA GLU A 56 -9.15 7.14 -1.40
C GLU A 56 -8.58 7.55 -2.75
N LEU A 57 -8.10 6.60 -3.55
CA LEU A 57 -7.69 6.87 -4.93
C LEU A 57 -8.87 7.34 -5.78
N LYS A 58 -10.03 6.68 -5.65
CA LYS A 58 -11.25 7.06 -6.37
C LYS A 58 -11.75 8.45 -5.98
N GLU A 59 -11.74 8.77 -4.68
CA GLU A 59 -12.11 10.10 -4.18
C GLU A 59 -11.16 11.20 -4.67
N ALA A 60 -9.88 10.86 -4.88
CA ALA A 60 -8.90 11.75 -5.50
C ALA A 60 -9.00 11.83 -7.04
N GLY A 61 -9.94 11.09 -7.67
CA GLY A 61 -10.09 11.04 -9.12
C GLY A 61 -8.96 10.28 -9.84
N ILE A 62 -8.25 9.40 -9.13
CA ILE A 62 -7.14 8.61 -9.67
C ILE A 62 -7.66 7.22 -10.03
N GLU A 63 -7.71 6.93 -11.32
CA GLU A 63 -8.18 5.64 -11.82
C GLU A 63 -7.06 4.59 -11.78
N LEU A 64 -7.38 3.38 -11.32
CA LEU A 64 -6.40 2.30 -11.21
C LEU A 64 -5.76 1.92 -12.55
N CYS A 65 -6.51 2.06 -13.65
CA CYS A 65 -6.01 1.75 -14.99
C CYS A 65 -4.90 2.70 -15.45
N GLU A 66 -4.74 3.86 -14.79
CA GLU A 66 -3.66 4.80 -15.08
C GLU A 66 -2.36 4.45 -14.34
N ILE A 67 -2.42 3.61 -13.30
CA ILE A 67 -1.24 3.22 -12.50
C ILE A 67 -0.42 2.19 -13.27
N ASN A 68 0.83 2.54 -13.60
CA ASN A 68 1.74 1.66 -14.33
C ASN A 68 2.46 0.67 -13.42
N ALA A 69 2.69 1.04 -12.16
CA ALA A 69 3.36 0.19 -11.19
C ALA A 69 2.88 0.50 -9.76
N VAL A 70 2.90 -0.53 -8.91
CA VAL A 70 2.66 -0.39 -7.47
C VAL A 70 3.94 -0.80 -6.75
N VAL A 71 4.43 0.04 -5.85
CA VAL A 71 5.61 -0.23 -5.03
C VAL A 71 5.21 -0.25 -3.55
N GLY A 72 5.61 -1.31 -2.85
CA GLY A 72 5.37 -1.49 -1.43
C GLY A 72 6.66 -1.43 -0.62
N ARG A 73 6.57 -1.05 0.65
CA ARG A 73 7.66 -1.30 1.60
C ARG A 73 7.84 -2.81 1.78
N GLY A 74 9.09 -3.28 1.70
CA GLY A 74 9.42 -4.68 1.94
C GLY A 74 8.94 -5.17 3.32
N GLY A 75 8.33 -6.36 3.34
CA GLY A 75 7.86 -7.02 4.55
C GLY A 75 8.91 -7.94 5.18
N LEU A 76 8.46 -8.84 6.05
CA LEU A 76 9.31 -9.89 6.63
C LEU A 76 9.65 -10.93 5.55
N VAL A 77 10.90 -10.94 5.12
CA VAL A 77 11.45 -11.91 4.15
C VAL A 77 12.73 -12.53 4.71
N LYS A 78 13.16 -13.66 4.14
CA LYS A 78 14.50 -14.21 4.40
C LYS A 78 15.57 -13.17 4.02
N PRO A 79 16.78 -13.24 4.60
CA PRO A 79 17.87 -12.35 4.21
C PRO A 79 18.11 -12.36 2.69
N ILE A 80 18.04 -11.18 2.08
CA ILE A 80 18.28 -10.94 0.66
C ILE A 80 19.11 -9.66 0.50
N PRO A 81 19.81 -9.47 -0.63
CA PRO A 81 20.47 -8.19 -0.93
C PRO A 81 19.51 -6.99 -0.92
N SER A 82 20.05 -5.78 -0.81
CA SER A 82 19.25 -4.58 -1.01
C SER A 82 18.89 -4.42 -2.50
N GLY A 83 17.69 -3.93 -2.76
CA GLY A 83 17.25 -3.70 -4.13
C GLY A 83 15.74 -3.59 -4.26
N ILE A 84 15.30 -3.43 -5.50
CA ILE A 84 13.89 -3.47 -5.90
C ILE A 84 13.63 -4.88 -6.44
N TYR A 85 12.56 -5.50 -5.95
CA TYR A 85 12.19 -6.85 -6.33
C TYR A 85 10.77 -6.87 -6.88
N GLU A 86 10.58 -7.61 -7.97
CA GLU A 86 9.24 -7.96 -8.44
C GLU A 86 8.57 -8.90 -7.44
N VAL A 87 7.37 -8.53 -7.01
CA VAL A 87 6.56 -9.34 -6.08
C VAL A 87 6.15 -10.64 -6.78
N ASN A 88 6.40 -11.78 -6.14
CA ASN A 88 6.07 -13.09 -6.69
C ASN A 88 5.44 -14.00 -5.62
N GLU A 89 5.00 -15.19 -6.04
CA GLU A 89 4.32 -16.16 -5.16
C GLU A 89 5.13 -16.57 -3.94
N LYS A 90 6.47 -16.59 -4.03
CA LYS A 90 7.34 -16.96 -2.89
C LYS A 90 7.35 -15.88 -1.79
N MET A 91 6.84 -14.69 -2.09
CA MET A 91 6.76 -13.57 -1.16
C MET A 91 5.40 -13.46 -0.47
N LYS A 92 4.42 -14.30 -0.84
CA LYS A 92 3.12 -14.35 -0.15
C LYS A 92 3.27 -15.13 1.16
N ALA A 93 2.57 -14.67 2.19
CA ALA A 93 2.50 -15.31 3.52
C ALA A 93 1.59 -16.53 3.52
#